data_AF-A0AAJ1PUG0-F1
#
_entry.id   AF-A0AAJ1PUG0-F1
#
_cell.length_a   1.000
_cell.length_b   1.000
_cell.length_c   1.000
_cell.angle_alpha   90.00
_cell.angle_beta   90.00
_cell.angle_gamma   90.00
#
_symmetry.space_group_name_H-M   'P 1'
#
loop_
_entity.id
_entity.type
_entity.pdbx_description
1 polymer ?
#
loop_
_entity_poly.entity_id
_entity_poly.type
_entity_poly.pdbx_seq_one_letter_code
_entity_poly.pdbx_strand_id
1 'polypeptide(L)'
;MATSNPNPSKKEQRTTATRGHGRRFAGVVLCAASVAFMWWFFVGTRIGQLVDAIAMEAMSELVDTLGGYDKAVLGTVSVPSIAIIMVLAAAVALCRRRYILGLRAVIVVAGTVLSVQGLKHYLLYRPSLGITNLLGNSFPSGHTAAAAAATVALIMVVPHRWRSPIAWVGALFTSVMGLSTLVNGWHHGSDVVASVLVAGAWALALSPLETGRRTSGAGVQWGWVLSWALFGAGVAILGAATVAVALSSAFRGGVGSSLLIVHFTRQGSLVGGGLALGMMALICGVTFLVMEEVDRLASR
;
A
#
# COMPACT_ATOMS: atom_id res chain seq x y z
N MET A 1 -42.29 -30.17 -27.77
CA MET A 1 -41.72 -29.36 -26.67
C MET A 1 -40.27 -29.80 -26.48
N ALA A 2 -39.32 -29.19 -27.21
CA ALA A 2 -37.91 -29.53 -27.09
C ALA A 2 -37.26 -28.60 -26.06
N THR A 3 -36.97 -29.14 -24.87
CA THR A 3 -36.20 -28.44 -23.84
C THR A 3 -34.76 -28.31 -24.32
N SER A 4 -34.37 -27.11 -24.79
CA SER A 4 -33.00 -26.82 -25.18
C SER A 4 -32.08 -26.97 -23.96
N ASN A 5 -31.31 -28.05 -23.94
CA ASN A 5 -30.32 -28.30 -22.90
C ASN A 5 -29.23 -27.20 -22.97
N PRO A 6 -28.99 -26.40 -21.92
CA PRO A 6 -28.03 -25.30 -22.01
C PRO A 6 -26.62 -25.84 -22.24
N ASN A 7 -25.98 -25.35 -23.30
CA ASN A 7 -24.64 -25.73 -23.75
C ASN A 7 -23.63 -25.69 -22.57
N PRO A 8 -22.99 -26.82 -22.20
CA PRO A 8 -22.16 -26.93 -20.99
C PRO A 8 -21.01 -25.91 -20.95
N SER A 9 -20.46 -25.56 -22.12
CA SER A 9 -19.42 -24.52 -22.27
C SER A 9 -19.85 -23.12 -21.80
N LYS A 10 -21.10 -22.72 -22.07
CA LYS A 10 -21.64 -21.42 -21.62
C LYS A 10 -21.90 -21.41 -20.12
N LYS A 11 -22.30 -22.55 -19.54
CA LYS A 11 -22.53 -22.70 -18.10
C LYS A 11 -21.20 -22.61 -17.34
N GLU A 12 -20.15 -23.24 -17.86
CA GLU A 12 -18.80 -23.22 -17.30
C GLU A 12 -18.11 -21.85 -17.44
N GLN A 13 -18.30 -21.15 -18.56
CA GLN A 13 -17.87 -19.75 -18.72
C GLN A 13 -18.61 -18.80 -17.76
N ARG A 14 -19.91 -19.03 -17.52
CA ARG A 14 -20.70 -18.19 -16.61
C ARG A 14 -20.33 -18.42 -15.15
N THR A 15 -20.04 -19.66 -14.73
CA THR A 15 -19.60 -19.98 -13.35
C THR A 15 -18.17 -19.51 -13.06
N THR A 16 -17.27 -19.54 -14.03
CA THR A 16 -15.91 -19.00 -13.90
C THR A 16 -15.92 -17.47 -13.83
N ALA A 17 -16.76 -16.80 -14.64
CA ALA A 17 -16.96 -15.36 -14.58
C ALA A 17 -17.56 -14.89 -13.25
N THR A 18 -18.59 -15.56 -12.70
CA THR A 18 -19.18 -15.18 -11.40
C THR A 18 -18.22 -15.36 -10.24
N ARG A 19 -17.41 -16.43 -10.23
CA ARG A 19 -16.32 -16.63 -9.26
C ARG A 19 -15.25 -15.54 -9.36
N GLY A 20 -14.93 -15.08 -10.57
CA GLY A 20 -13.99 -13.96 -10.80
C GLY A 20 -14.47 -12.64 -10.20
N HIS A 21 -15.74 -12.29 -10.41
CA HIS A 21 -16.34 -11.09 -9.82
C HIS A 21 -16.46 -11.17 -8.29
N GLY A 22 -16.85 -12.32 -7.74
CA GLY A 22 -16.92 -12.53 -6.29
C GLY A 22 -15.57 -12.36 -5.60
N ARG A 23 -14.49 -12.88 -6.19
CA ARG A 23 -13.12 -12.71 -5.67
C ARG A 23 -12.66 -11.25 -5.67
N ARG A 24 -13.02 -10.49 -6.71
CA ARG A 24 -12.71 -9.04 -6.78
C ARG A 24 -13.49 -8.26 -5.76
N PHE A 25 -14.79 -8.51 -5.64
CA PHE A 25 -15.62 -7.86 -4.65
C PHE A 25 -15.09 -8.12 -3.23
N ALA A 26 -14.79 -9.38 -2.91
CA ALA A 26 -14.17 -9.73 -1.63
C ALA A 26 -12.83 -9.01 -1.42
N GLY A 27 -11.99 -8.90 -2.45
CA GLY A 27 -10.72 -8.17 -2.37
C GLY A 27 -10.91 -6.66 -2.14
N VAL A 28 -11.86 -6.02 -2.84
CA VAL A 28 -12.20 -4.60 -2.64
C VAL A 28 -12.71 -4.36 -1.21
N VAL A 29 -13.62 -5.23 -0.73
CA VAL A 29 -14.13 -5.17 0.63
C VAL A 29 -13.01 -5.35 1.65
N LEU A 30 -12.09 -6.30 1.42
CA LEU A 30 -10.94 -6.52 2.29
C LEU A 30 -10.01 -5.29 2.33
N CYS A 31 -9.71 -4.67 1.20
CA CYS A 31 -8.93 -3.43 1.15
C CYS A 31 -9.63 -2.30 1.93
N ALA A 32 -10.93 -2.10 1.70
CA ALA A 32 -11.71 -1.06 2.38
C ALA A 32 -11.79 -1.30 3.90
N ALA A 33 -12.05 -2.54 4.32
CA ALA A 33 -12.06 -2.93 5.72
C ALA A 33 -10.68 -2.76 6.37
N SER A 34 -9.60 -3.06 5.64
CA SER A 34 -8.23 -2.88 6.14
C SER A 34 -7.89 -1.40 6.31
N VAL A 35 -8.31 -0.52 5.39
CA VAL A 35 -8.15 0.94 5.54
C VAL A 35 -8.94 1.46 6.74
N ALA A 36 -10.19 1.00 6.91
CA ALA A 36 -11.02 1.38 8.05
C ALA A 36 -10.40 0.91 9.39
N PHE A 37 -9.88 -0.32 9.43
CA PHE A 37 -9.16 -0.86 10.59
C PHE A 37 -7.89 -0.05 10.90
N MET A 38 -7.09 0.28 9.88
CA MET A 38 -5.88 1.09 10.02
C MET A 38 -6.21 2.46 10.61
N TRP A 39 -7.24 3.14 10.10
CA TRP A 39 -7.71 4.40 10.66
C TRP A 39 -8.17 4.24 12.11
N TRP A 40 -9.06 3.28 12.39
CA TRP A 40 -9.57 3.07 13.74
C TRP A 40 -8.45 2.82 14.75
N PHE A 41 -7.47 1.97 14.41
CA PHE A 41 -6.39 1.62 15.32
C PHE A 41 -5.31 2.70 15.41
N PHE A 42 -4.65 3.03 14.28
CA PHE A 42 -3.47 3.92 14.26
C PHE A 42 -3.82 5.39 14.44
N VAL A 43 -5.02 5.80 14.02
CA VAL A 43 -5.48 7.20 14.15
C VAL A 43 -6.41 7.36 15.36
N GLY A 44 -7.29 6.40 15.60
CA GLY A 44 -8.32 6.50 16.65
C GLY A 44 -7.85 6.13 18.06
N THR A 45 -6.74 5.40 18.22
CA THR A 45 -6.27 4.95 19.54
C THR A 45 -4.95 5.58 19.96
N ARG A 46 -4.77 5.76 21.28
CA ARG A 46 -3.55 6.31 21.86
C ARG A 46 -2.33 5.43 21.58
N ILE A 47 -2.48 4.10 21.70
CA ILE A 47 -1.41 3.13 21.45
C ILE A 47 -1.04 3.10 19.97
N GLY A 48 -2.04 3.10 19.08
CA GLY A 48 -1.79 3.15 17.64
C GLY A 48 -1.01 4.40 17.23
N GLN A 49 -1.43 5.58 17.71
CA GLN A 49 -0.70 6.83 17.44
C GLN A 49 0.74 6.80 18.00
N LEU A 50 0.95 6.23 19.19
CA LEU A 50 2.29 6.07 19.77
C LEU A 50 3.17 5.16 18.93
N VAL A 51 2.65 3.99 18.55
CA VAL A 51 3.39 3.01 17.76
C VAL A 51 3.80 3.59 16.41
N ASP A 52 2.88 4.26 15.72
CA ASP A 52 3.17 4.87 14.42
C ASP A 52 4.14 6.06 14.53
N ALA A 53 4.08 6.82 15.62
CA ALA A 53 5.03 7.90 15.89
C ALA A 53 6.43 7.36 16.20
N ILE A 54 6.54 6.33 17.05
CA ILE A 54 7.82 5.69 17.38
C ILE A 54 8.43 5.04 16.14
N ALA A 55 7.63 4.33 15.32
CA ALA A 55 8.11 3.70 14.10
C ALA A 55 8.68 4.73 13.11
N MET A 56 8.01 5.87 12.96
CA MET A 56 8.45 6.96 12.10
C MET A 56 9.75 7.59 12.60
N GLU A 57 9.80 7.96 13.88
CA GLU A 57 10.98 8.59 14.49
C GLU A 57 12.18 7.63 14.49
N ALA A 58 11.99 6.37 14.89
CA ALA A 58 13.05 5.36 14.90
C ALA A 58 13.60 5.08 13.49
N MET A 59 12.76 5.13 12.45
CA MET A 59 13.22 5.01 11.07
C MET A 59 14.01 6.25 10.62
N SER A 60 13.55 7.44 11.01
CA SER A 60 14.24 8.70 10.71
C SER A 60 15.64 8.73 11.33
N GLU A 61 15.76 8.33 12.61
CA GLU A 61 17.04 8.20 13.31
C GLU A 61 17.94 7.13 12.66
N LEU A 62 17.38 5.97 12.29
CA LEU A 62 18.14 4.91 11.62
C LEU A 62 18.77 5.42 10.33
N VAL A 63 18.01 6.13 9.50
CA VAL A 63 18.51 6.70 8.26
C VAL A 63 19.58 7.76 8.49
N ASP A 64 19.40 8.62 9.50
CA ASP A 64 20.41 9.63 9.85
C ASP A 64 21.74 8.98 10.25
N THR A 65 21.70 7.84 10.98
CA THR A 65 22.92 7.09 11.29
C THR A 65 23.61 6.47 10.08
N LEU A 66 22.88 6.25 8.98
CA LEU A 66 23.41 5.73 7.72
C LEU A 66 23.94 6.82 6.77
N GLY A 67 23.92 8.09 7.19
CA GLY A 67 24.58 9.20 6.49
C GLY A 67 23.66 10.29 5.94
N GLY A 68 22.33 10.19 6.10
CA GLY A 68 21.37 11.29 5.89
C GLY A 68 21.28 11.94 4.48
N TYR A 69 22.10 11.53 3.50
CA TYR A 69 22.13 12.06 2.13
C TYR A 69 20.86 11.78 1.31
N ASP A 70 19.95 10.96 1.84
CA ASP A 70 18.78 10.40 1.17
C ASP A 70 17.48 11.17 1.43
N LYS A 71 17.34 11.89 2.56
CA LYS A 71 16.12 12.67 2.89
C LYS A 71 15.77 13.71 1.81
N ALA A 72 16.75 14.50 1.36
CA ALA A 72 16.55 15.55 0.35
C ALA A 72 16.37 15.01 -1.08
N VAL A 73 17.09 13.95 -1.44
CA VAL A 73 17.01 13.31 -2.77
C VAL A 73 15.67 12.60 -2.93
N LEU A 74 15.23 11.86 -1.91
CA LEU A 74 13.96 11.14 -1.95
C LEU A 74 12.74 12.08 -1.94
N GLY A 75 12.85 13.26 -1.34
CA GLY A 75 11.81 14.30 -1.37
C GLY A 75 11.67 14.98 -2.74
N THR A 76 12.78 15.42 -3.34
CA THR A 76 12.76 16.25 -4.58
C THR A 76 12.56 15.42 -5.85
N VAL A 77 13.04 14.18 -5.88
CA VAL A 77 12.95 13.30 -7.07
C VAL A 77 11.54 12.70 -7.23
N SER A 78 10.71 12.73 -6.18
CA SER A 78 9.45 11.98 -6.11
C SER A 78 8.35 12.46 -7.06
N VAL A 79 8.00 13.75 -7.04
CA VAL A 79 6.88 14.29 -7.84
C VAL A 79 7.15 14.23 -9.36
N PRO A 80 8.33 14.64 -9.86
CA PRO A 80 8.66 14.50 -11.28
C PRO A 80 8.63 13.03 -11.76
N SER A 81 9.08 12.09 -10.92
CA SER A 81 9.08 10.66 -11.24
C SER A 81 7.65 10.12 -11.43
N ILE A 82 6.71 10.51 -10.57
CA ILE A 82 5.29 10.14 -10.71
C ILE A 82 4.73 10.68 -12.03
N ALA A 83 5.02 11.94 -12.36
CA ALA A 83 4.58 12.55 -13.62
C ALA A 83 5.13 11.79 -14.84
N ILE A 84 6.41 11.40 -14.82
CA ILE A 84 7.03 10.60 -15.88
C ILE A 84 6.32 9.25 -16.05
N ILE A 85 6.04 8.53 -14.96
CA ILE A 85 5.33 7.25 -15.01
C ILE A 85 3.92 7.41 -15.59
N MET A 86 3.22 8.49 -15.21
CA MET A 86 1.89 8.82 -15.74
C MET A 86 1.92 9.13 -17.24
N VAL A 87 2.90 9.92 -17.69
CA VAL A 87 3.11 10.21 -19.12
C VAL A 87 3.44 8.93 -19.89
N LEU A 88 4.29 8.06 -19.33
CA LEU A 88 4.62 6.77 -19.93
C LEU A 88 3.38 5.88 -20.06
N ALA A 89 2.55 5.80 -19.02
CA ALA A 89 1.31 5.02 -19.04
C ALA A 89 0.34 5.56 -20.11
N ALA A 90 0.17 6.89 -20.20
CA ALA A 90 -0.65 7.52 -21.22
C ALA A 90 -0.11 7.26 -22.64
N ALA A 91 1.19 7.43 -22.87
CA ALA A 91 1.84 7.17 -24.15
C ALA A 91 1.67 5.70 -24.57
N VAL A 92 1.88 4.74 -23.67
CA VAL A 92 1.69 3.31 -23.95
C VAL A 92 0.23 3.00 -24.28
N ALA A 93 -0.73 3.58 -23.55
CA ALA A 93 -2.15 3.39 -23.83
C ALA A 93 -2.55 3.90 -25.23
N LEU A 94 -2.06 5.08 -25.60
CA LEU A 94 -2.30 5.72 -26.90
C LEU A 94 -1.65 4.95 -28.05
N CYS A 95 -0.36 4.61 -27.93
CA CYS A 95 0.39 3.86 -28.94
C CYS A 95 -0.24 2.49 -29.24
N ARG A 96 -0.83 1.84 -28.23
CA ARG A 96 -1.47 0.53 -28.39
C ARG A 96 -2.92 0.61 -28.89
N ARG A 97 -3.49 1.80 -29.08
CA ARG A 97 -4.90 2.04 -29.44
C ARG A 97 -5.90 1.31 -28.54
N ARG A 98 -5.53 1.04 -27.28
CA ARG A 98 -6.37 0.34 -26.30
C ARG A 98 -7.09 1.36 -25.40
N TYR A 99 -7.94 2.19 -26.00
CA TYR A 99 -8.58 3.33 -25.34
C TYR A 99 -9.37 2.94 -24.08
N ILE A 100 -10.02 1.77 -24.07
CA ILE A 100 -10.75 1.28 -22.89
C ILE A 100 -9.81 0.98 -21.71
N LEU A 101 -8.62 0.42 -21.96
CA LEU A 101 -7.62 0.19 -20.90
C LEU A 101 -7.02 1.51 -20.41
N GLY A 102 -6.77 2.44 -21.33
CA GLY A 102 -6.34 3.80 -20.98
C GLY A 102 -7.35 4.51 -20.09
N LEU A 103 -8.64 4.47 -20.46
CA LEU A 103 -9.72 5.06 -19.65
C LEU A 103 -9.79 4.43 -18.27
N ARG A 104 -9.73 3.09 -18.15
CA ARG A 104 -9.70 2.41 -16.85
C ARG A 104 -8.51 2.84 -16.00
N ALA A 105 -7.33 2.95 -16.60
CA ALA A 105 -6.13 3.42 -15.90
C ALA A 105 -6.30 4.86 -15.38
N VAL A 106 -6.89 5.75 -16.20
CA VAL A 106 -7.24 7.13 -15.77
C VAL A 106 -8.22 7.11 -14.60
N ILE A 107 -9.27 6.29 -14.66
CA ILE A 107 -10.25 6.20 -13.56
C ILE A 107 -9.59 5.64 -12.30
N VAL A 108 -8.69 4.65 -12.40
CA VAL A 108 -7.94 4.15 -11.23
C VAL A 108 -7.12 5.25 -10.60
N VAL A 109 -6.42 6.06 -11.40
CA VAL A 109 -5.59 7.15 -10.90
C VAL A 109 -6.43 8.24 -10.25
N ALA A 110 -7.44 8.74 -10.97
CA ALA A 110 -8.35 9.75 -10.45
C ALA A 110 -9.07 9.24 -9.20
N GLY A 111 -9.62 8.03 -9.24
CA GLY A 111 -10.29 7.40 -8.12
C GLY A 111 -9.38 7.28 -6.90
N THR A 112 -8.14 6.79 -7.06
CA THR A 112 -7.19 6.65 -5.95
C THR A 112 -6.87 8.01 -5.31
N VAL A 113 -6.49 9.00 -6.13
CA VAL A 113 -6.11 10.33 -5.63
C VAL A 113 -7.30 11.04 -4.99
N LEU A 114 -8.46 11.06 -5.65
CA LEU A 114 -9.67 11.68 -5.13
C LEU A 114 -10.16 10.99 -3.86
N SER A 115 -10.10 9.65 -3.77
CA SER A 115 -10.44 8.92 -2.55
C SER A 115 -9.50 9.29 -1.41
N VAL A 116 -8.19 9.35 -1.62
CA VAL A 116 -7.23 9.71 -0.55
C VAL A 116 -7.42 11.15 -0.10
N GLN A 117 -7.62 12.10 -1.02
CA GLN A 117 -7.90 13.49 -0.66
C GLN A 117 -9.27 13.62 0.03
N GLY A 118 -10.28 12.90 -0.45
CA GLY A 118 -11.60 12.82 0.14
C GLY A 118 -11.56 12.32 1.58
N LEU A 119 -10.90 11.19 1.79
CA LEU A 119 -10.70 10.57 3.10
C LEU A 119 -9.99 11.51 4.06
N LYS A 120 -8.89 12.12 3.62
CA LYS A 120 -8.07 13.02 4.44
C LYS A 120 -8.78 14.32 4.81
N HIS A 121 -9.50 14.94 3.87
CA HIS A 121 -10.03 16.29 4.09
C HIS A 121 -11.46 16.30 4.64
N TYR A 122 -12.23 15.24 4.43
CA TYR A 122 -13.67 15.28 4.72
C TYR A 122 -14.18 14.14 5.61
N LEU A 123 -13.60 12.93 5.55
CA LEU A 123 -14.17 11.78 6.27
C LEU A 123 -13.41 11.43 7.55
N LEU A 124 -12.09 11.42 7.49
CA LEU A 124 -11.25 10.88 8.54
C LEU A 124 -10.68 12.01 9.37
N TYR A 125 -11.11 12.11 10.62
CA TYR A 125 -10.55 13.06 11.59
C TYR A 125 -9.49 12.37 12.43
N ARG A 126 -8.40 13.08 12.74
CA ARG A 126 -7.37 12.66 13.69
C ARG A 126 -7.61 13.33 15.04
N PRO A 127 -8.04 12.59 16.08
CA PRO A 127 -8.17 13.14 17.42
C PRO A 127 -6.79 13.45 18.01
N SER A 128 -6.66 14.60 18.69
CA SER A 128 -5.46 14.92 19.46
C SER A 128 -5.48 14.13 20.77
N LEU A 129 -4.66 13.09 20.86
CA LEU A 129 -4.54 12.23 22.04
C LEU A 129 -3.28 12.54 22.87
N GLY A 130 -2.71 13.72 22.69
CA GLY A 130 -1.54 14.17 23.45
C GLY A 130 -0.27 13.33 23.18
N ILE A 131 -0.12 12.76 21.98
CA ILE A 131 1.08 12.01 21.58
C ILE A 131 2.13 12.96 20.99
N THR A 132 1.79 13.61 19.87
CA THR A 132 2.58 14.65 19.21
C THR A 132 1.65 15.39 18.24
N ASN A 133 1.58 16.72 18.32
CA ASN A 133 0.72 17.54 17.46
C ASN A 133 1.45 18.13 16.24
N LEU A 134 2.69 17.70 15.95
CA LEU A 134 3.48 18.26 14.85
C LEU A 134 2.90 17.90 13.46
N LEU A 135 2.26 16.74 13.34
CA LEU A 135 1.57 16.31 12.14
C LEU A 135 0.06 16.41 12.38
N GLY A 136 -0.63 17.27 11.62
CA GLY A 136 -2.09 17.32 11.59
C GLY A 136 -2.70 16.02 11.03
N ASN A 137 -3.88 16.11 10.45
CA ASN A 137 -4.48 14.95 9.79
C ASN A 137 -3.73 14.60 8.49
N SER A 138 -2.87 13.57 8.55
CA SER A 138 -2.00 13.15 7.44
C SER A 138 -2.48 11.90 6.71
N PHE A 139 -3.39 11.12 7.31
CA PHE A 139 -3.90 9.85 6.80
C PHE A 139 -4.99 10.05 5.73
N PRO A 140 -4.94 9.36 4.57
CA PRO A 140 -3.84 8.57 4.01
C PRO A 140 -2.78 9.41 3.26
N SER A 141 -1.61 8.85 2.92
CA SER A 141 -0.52 9.56 2.22
C SER A 141 -0.83 9.87 0.75
N GLY A 142 -0.76 11.15 0.35
CA GLY A 142 -1.04 11.58 -1.03
C GLY A 142 0.05 11.18 -2.04
N HIS A 143 1.32 11.35 -1.65
CA HIS A 143 2.47 10.99 -2.50
C HIS A 143 2.51 9.48 -2.77
N THR A 144 2.30 8.67 -1.73
CA THR A 144 2.22 7.21 -1.87
C THR A 144 1.05 6.80 -2.74
N ALA A 145 -0.11 7.43 -2.57
CA ALA A 145 -1.30 7.16 -3.38
C ALA A 145 -1.04 7.42 -4.87
N ALA A 146 -0.41 8.55 -5.19
CA ALA A 146 -0.07 8.90 -6.57
C ALA A 146 0.98 7.94 -7.16
N ALA A 147 2.00 7.54 -6.41
CA ALA A 147 3.00 6.56 -6.84
C ALA A 147 2.39 5.16 -7.10
N ALA A 148 1.55 4.69 -6.18
CA ALA A 148 0.84 3.42 -6.32
C ALA A 148 -0.12 3.44 -7.51
N ALA A 149 -0.90 4.51 -7.66
CA ALA A 149 -1.82 4.69 -8.78
C ALA A 149 -1.10 4.72 -10.13
N ALA A 150 0.01 5.45 -10.25
CA ALA A 150 0.79 5.53 -11.47
C ALA A 150 1.38 4.16 -11.86
N THR A 151 1.85 3.41 -10.85
CA THR A 151 2.34 2.03 -11.02
C THR A 151 1.24 1.10 -11.53
N VAL A 152 0.08 1.10 -10.86
CA VAL A 152 -1.07 0.28 -11.27
C VAL A 152 -1.52 0.63 -12.69
N ALA A 153 -1.63 1.92 -13.00
CA ALA A 153 -1.97 2.39 -14.33
C ALA A 153 -0.99 1.85 -15.38
N LEU A 154 0.31 1.90 -15.11
CA LEU A 154 1.34 1.39 -16.00
C LEU A 154 1.21 -0.14 -16.20
N ILE A 155 1.01 -0.92 -15.13
CA ILE A 155 0.78 -2.38 -15.21
C ILE A 155 -0.44 -2.72 -16.10
N MET A 156 -1.51 -1.93 -16.01
CA MET A 156 -2.73 -2.17 -16.79
C MET A 156 -2.52 -1.96 -18.31
N VAL A 157 -1.71 -0.97 -18.70
CA VAL A 157 -1.58 -0.56 -20.11
C VAL A 157 -0.43 -1.24 -20.85
N VAL A 158 0.59 -1.72 -20.13
CA VAL A 158 1.78 -2.35 -20.74
C VAL A 158 1.48 -3.73 -21.36
N PRO A 159 2.29 -4.18 -22.34
CA PRO A 159 2.16 -5.52 -22.92
C PRO A 159 2.34 -6.61 -21.88
N HIS A 160 1.67 -7.76 -22.07
CA HIS A 160 1.70 -8.87 -21.11
C HIS A 160 3.12 -9.27 -20.69
N ARG A 161 4.08 -9.31 -21.63
CA ARG A 161 5.49 -9.63 -21.38
C ARG A 161 6.21 -8.69 -20.39
N TRP A 162 5.73 -7.46 -20.23
CA TRP A 162 6.33 -6.44 -19.36
C TRP A 162 5.59 -6.26 -18.04
N ARG A 163 4.40 -6.84 -17.87
CA ARG A 163 3.57 -6.60 -16.67
C ARG A 163 4.24 -7.07 -15.39
N SER A 164 4.74 -8.31 -15.35
CA SER A 164 5.42 -8.83 -14.15
C SER A 164 6.67 -8.02 -13.81
N PRO A 165 7.62 -7.73 -14.74
CA PRO A 165 8.75 -6.84 -14.44
C PRO A 165 8.32 -5.46 -13.92
N ILE A 166 7.30 -4.86 -14.54
CA ILE A 166 6.80 -3.53 -14.14
C ILE A 166 6.08 -3.58 -12.78
N ALA A 167 5.40 -4.67 -12.45
CA ALA A 167 4.79 -4.86 -11.14
C ALA A 167 5.85 -4.91 -10.03
N TRP A 168 6.97 -5.59 -10.28
CA TRP A 168 8.11 -5.63 -9.36
C TRP A 168 8.80 -4.27 -9.20
N VAL A 169 9.18 -3.65 -10.31
CA VAL A 169 9.85 -2.34 -10.31
C VAL A 169 8.94 -1.27 -9.72
N GLY A 170 7.65 -1.31 -10.06
CA GLY A 170 6.65 -0.39 -9.55
C GLY A 170 6.33 -0.61 -8.06
N ALA A 171 6.34 -1.86 -7.58
CA ALA A 171 6.23 -2.16 -6.16
C ALA A 171 7.43 -1.64 -5.37
N LEU A 172 8.65 -1.80 -5.90
CA LEU A 172 9.86 -1.23 -5.31
C LEU A 172 9.77 0.31 -5.28
N PHE A 173 9.43 0.93 -6.42
CA PHE A 173 9.24 2.38 -6.51
C PHE A 173 8.21 2.89 -5.50
N THR A 174 7.04 2.25 -5.43
CA THR A 174 5.96 2.62 -4.50
C THR A 174 6.38 2.44 -3.04
N SER A 175 7.13 1.38 -2.72
CA SER A 175 7.65 1.14 -1.37
C SER A 175 8.68 2.19 -0.97
N VAL A 176 9.65 2.49 -1.85
CA VAL A 176 10.65 3.54 -1.64
C VAL A 176 9.98 4.91 -1.47
N MET A 177 8.98 5.21 -2.30
CA MET A 177 8.17 6.43 -2.17
C MET A 177 7.44 6.51 -0.83
N GLY A 178 6.84 5.43 -0.37
CA GLY A 178 6.20 5.35 0.95
C GLY A 178 7.20 5.54 2.10
N LEU A 179 8.30 4.79 2.07
CA LEU A 179 9.34 4.87 3.09
C LEU A 179 9.99 6.25 3.13
N SER A 180 10.19 6.91 1.98
CA SER A 180 10.65 8.29 1.91
C SER A 180 9.76 9.25 2.71
N THR A 181 8.44 9.15 2.55
CA THR A 181 7.51 10.02 3.28
C THR A 181 7.54 9.77 4.80
N LEU A 182 7.83 8.53 5.20
CA LEU A 182 7.97 8.15 6.59
C LEU A 182 9.30 8.64 7.19
N VAL A 183 10.41 8.40 6.50
CA VAL A 183 11.76 8.83 6.90
C VAL A 183 11.88 10.35 7.02
N ASN A 184 11.23 11.09 6.12
CA ASN A 184 11.18 12.55 6.16
C ASN A 184 10.20 13.10 7.22
N GLY A 185 9.50 12.24 7.95
CA GLY A 185 8.54 12.64 8.97
C GLY A 185 7.30 13.36 8.41
N TRP A 186 6.97 13.15 7.13
CA TRP A 186 5.80 13.77 6.50
C TRP A 186 4.53 12.94 6.71
N HIS A 187 4.67 11.63 6.84
CA HIS A 187 3.58 10.67 6.96
C HIS A 187 3.94 9.54 7.93
N HIS A 188 2.94 9.06 8.66
CA HIS A 188 3.09 7.85 9.46
C HIS A 188 3.09 6.59 8.55
N GLY A 189 3.55 5.46 9.08
CA GLY A 189 3.60 4.21 8.31
C GLY A 189 2.22 3.68 7.92
N SER A 190 1.22 3.84 8.79
CA SER A 190 -0.16 3.48 8.43
C SER A 190 -0.72 4.32 7.27
N ASP A 191 -0.34 5.60 7.14
CA ASP A 191 -0.72 6.47 6.02
C ASP A 191 -0.30 5.89 4.67
N VAL A 192 0.90 5.29 4.63
CA VAL A 192 1.49 4.67 3.43
C VAL A 192 0.74 3.39 3.07
N VAL A 193 0.56 2.49 4.05
CA VAL A 193 -0.13 1.20 3.84
C VAL A 193 -1.57 1.44 3.38
N ALA A 194 -2.27 2.40 3.99
CA ALA A 194 -3.64 2.74 3.61
C ALA A 194 -3.74 3.24 2.16
N SER A 195 -2.82 4.10 1.72
CA SER A 195 -2.82 4.59 0.33
C SER A 195 -2.59 3.48 -0.70
N VAL A 196 -1.72 2.52 -0.40
CA VAL A 196 -1.50 1.35 -1.26
C VAL A 196 -2.76 0.48 -1.33
N LEU A 197 -3.45 0.29 -0.21
CA LEU A 197 -4.72 -0.46 -0.16
C LEU A 197 -5.84 0.24 -0.94
N VAL A 198 -5.93 1.57 -0.89
CA VAL A 198 -6.88 2.34 -1.70
C VAL A 198 -6.59 2.19 -3.20
N ALA A 199 -5.33 2.29 -3.60
CA ALA A 199 -4.92 2.04 -4.99
C ALA A 199 -5.26 0.61 -5.43
N GLY A 200 -5.00 -0.37 -4.56
CA GLY A 200 -5.37 -1.76 -4.76
C GLY A 200 -6.88 -1.94 -4.94
N ALA A 201 -7.71 -1.33 -4.10
CA ALA A 201 -9.17 -1.41 -4.23
C ALA A 201 -9.67 -0.91 -5.60
N TRP A 202 -9.16 0.24 -6.07
CA TRP A 202 -9.49 0.76 -7.40
C TRP A 202 -9.00 -0.16 -8.53
N ALA A 203 -7.81 -0.72 -8.40
CA ALA A 203 -7.26 -1.69 -9.35
C ALA A 203 -8.10 -2.96 -9.43
N LEU A 204 -8.50 -3.53 -8.28
CA LEU A 204 -9.34 -4.71 -8.17
C LEU A 204 -10.72 -4.46 -8.79
N ALA A 205 -11.29 -3.28 -8.58
CA ALA A 205 -12.59 -2.88 -9.12
C ALA A 205 -12.57 -2.75 -10.66
N LEU A 206 -11.48 -2.22 -11.24
CA LEU A 206 -11.44 -1.81 -12.65
C LEU A 206 -10.59 -2.71 -13.57
N SER A 207 -9.82 -3.64 -13.01
CA SER A 207 -9.00 -4.57 -13.79
C SER A 207 -9.84 -5.32 -14.85
N PRO A 208 -9.39 -5.44 -16.10
CA PRO A 208 -10.07 -6.27 -17.12
C PRO A 208 -9.98 -7.76 -16.74
N LEU A 209 -10.99 -8.57 -17.08
CA LEU A 209 -10.92 -10.04 -17.03
C LEU A 209 -10.33 -10.47 -18.39
N GLU A 210 -9.01 -10.39 -18.57
CA GLU A 210 -8.37 -10.81 -19.82
C GLU A 210 -8.10 -12.33 -19.81
N THR A 211 -9.08 -13.16 -20.21
CA THR A 211 -9.02 -14.64 -20.19
C THR A 211 -7.75 -15.21 -20.83
N GLY A 212 -6.67 -15.34 -20.05
CA GLY A 212 -5.31 -15.47 -20.54
C GLY A 212 -4.55 -16.54 -19.77
N ARG A 213 -3.97 -17.51 -20.49
CA ARG A 213 -3.18 -18.58 -19.88
C ARG A 213 -1.80 -18.02 -19.52
N ARG A 214 -1.50 -17.89 -18.23
CA ARG A 214 -0.15 -17.62 -17.73
C ARG A 214 0.78 -18.77 -18.13
N THR A 215 1.96 -18.44 -18.65
CA THR A 215 3.14 -19.28 -18.53
C THR A 215 3.78 -18.97 -17.18
N SER A 216 3.44 -19.75 -16.14
CA SER A 216 4.00 -19.56 -14.80
C SER A 216 5.48 -19.92 -14.80
N GLY A 217 6.37 -18.92 -14.88
CA GLY A 217 7.80 -19.09 -14.62
C GLY A 217 8.08 -19.21 -13.12
N ALA A 218 9.05 -20.02 -12.72
CA ALA A 218 9.44 -20.27 -11.33
C ALA A 218 9.75 -18.98 -10.53
N GLY A 219 10.25 -17.92 -11.19
CA GLY A 219 10.56 -16.62 -10.55
C GLY A 219 9.33 -15.88 -9.98
N VAL A 220 8.13 -16.11 -10.53
CA VAL A 220 6.88 -15.48 -10.04
C VAL A 220 6.40 -16.13 -8.74
N GLN A 221 6.75 -17.39 -8.49
CA GLN A 221 6.36 -18.09 -7.27
C GLN A 221 7.19 -17.61 -6.06
N TRP A 222 8.50 -17.41 -6.23
CA TRP A 222 9.37 -16.87 -5.20
C TRP A 222 8.98 -15.46 -4.77
N GLY A 223 8.51 -14.65 -5.72
CA GLY A 223 7.97 -13.33 -5.43
C GLY A 223 6.85 -13.34 -4.43
N TRP A 224 5.83 -14.14 -4.75
CA TRP A 224 4.66 -14.25 -3.90
C TRP A 224 4.99 -14.76 -2.51
N VAL A 225 5.92 -15.73 -2.39
CA VAL A 225 6.40 -16.23 -1.11
C VAL A 225 7.11 -15.12 -0.33
N LEU A 226 8.00 -14.36 -0.96
CA LEU A 226 8.69 -13.24 -0.32
C LEU A 226 7.70 -12.16 0.14
N SER A 227 6.71 -11.81 -0.69
CA SER A 227 5.67 -10.82 -0.40
C SER A 227 4.87 -11.20 0.85
N TRP A 228 4.45 -12.47 0.95
CA TRP A 228 3.79 -12.98 2.16
C TRP A 228 4.72 -13.09 3.36
N ALA A 229 5.99 -13.46 3.16
CA ALA A 229 6.97 -13.51 4.23
C ALA A 229 7.22 -12.12 4.82
N LEU A 230 7.36 -11.08 3.98
CA LEU A 230 7.50 -9.69 4.41
C LEU A 230 6.24 -9.20 5.12
N PHE A 231 5.06 -9.48 4.57
CA PHE A 231 3.79 -9.13 5.22
C PHE A 231 3.67 -9.79 6.60
N GLY A 232 3.89 -11.11 6.68
CA GLY A 232 3.81 -11.88 7.91
C GLY A 232 4.83 -11.45 8.95
N ALA A 233 6.09 -11.23 8.54
CA ALA A 233 7.13 -10.70 9.40
C ALA A 233 6.78 -9.30 9.91
N GLY A 234 6.31 -8.41 9.03
CA GLY A 234 5.86 -7.07 9.39
C GLY A 234 4.75 -7.10 10.43
N VAL A 235 3.70 -7.90 10.22
CA VAL A 235 2.59 -8.08 11.17
C VAL A 235 3.08 -8.65 12.50
N ALA A 236 3.93 -9.68 12.48
CA ALA A 236 4.42 -10.33 13.70
C ALA A 236 5.30 -9.39 14.54
N ILE A 237 6.25 -8.70 13.89
CA ILE A 237 7.18 -7.78 14.57
C ILE A 237 6.42 -6.56 15.09
N LEU A 238 5.56 -5.94 14.26
CA LEU A 238 4.74 -4.80 14.70
C LEU A 238 3.80 -5.19 15.82
N GLY A 239 3.16 -6.36 15.76
CA GLY A 239 2.27 -6.87 16.80
C GLY A 239 3.00 -7.05 18.12
N ALA A 240 4.16 -7.74 18.10
CA ALA A 240 4.97 -7.96 19.30
C ALA A 240 5.47 -6.65 19.91
N ALA A 241 5.97 -5.73 19.08
CA ALA A 241 6.46 -4.43 19.55
C ALA A 241 5.32 -3.52 20.04
N THR A 242 4.14 -3.58 19.42
CA THR A 242 2.92 -2.89 19.89
C THR A 242 2.51 -3.37 21.28
N VAL A 243 2.54 -4.68 21.52
CA VAL A 243 2.28 -5.24 22.86
C VAL A 243 3.31 -4.74 23.86
N ALA A 244 4.59 -4.69 23.50
CA ALA A 244 5.64 -4.16 24.37
C ALA A 244 5.42 -2.67 24.72
N VAL A 245 5.02 -1.85 23.74
CA VAL A 245 4.67 -0.43 23.96
C VAL A 245 3.43 -0.33 24.85
N ALA A 246 2.38 -1.11 24.58
CA ALA A 246 1.14 -1.10 25.37
C ALA A 246 1.39 -1.46 26.84
N LEU A 247 2.12 -2.55 27.09
CA LEU A 247 2.50 -2.97 28.44
C LEU A 247 3.33 -1.89 29.13
N SER A 248 4.35 -1.36 28.46
CA SER A 248 5.20 -0.31 29.03
C SER A 248 4.42 0.97 29.35
N SER A 249 3.45 1.33 28.51
CA SER A 249 2.58 2.48 28.74
C SER A 249 1.62 2.29 29.92
N ALA A 250 1.16 1.06 30.16
CA ALA A 250 0.31 0.71 31.28
C ALA A 250 1.08 0.74 32.61
N PHE A 251 2.29 0.16 32.64
CA PHE A 251 3.15 0.18 33.83
C PHE A 251 3.66 1.59 34.19
N ARG A 252 3.84 2.46 33.18
CA ARG A 252 4.34 3.82 33.35
C ARG A 252 3.22 4.87 33.30
N GLY A 253 1.99 4.49 33.65
CA GLY A 253 0.79 5.34 33.62
C GLY A 253 0.97 6.63 34.43
N GLY A 254 1.44 7.68 33.76
CA GLY A 254 1.85 8.95 34.37
C GLY A 254 3.00 9.64 33.63
N VAL A 255 3.79 8.88 32.87
CA VAL A 255 4.84 9.42 32.00
C VAL A 255 4.21 10.01 30.72
N GLY A 256 4.58 11.25 30.40
CA GLY A 256 4.13 11.92 29.18
C GLY A 256 4.49 11.14 27.91
N SER A 257 3.60 11.16 26.91
CA SER A 257 3.75 10.43 25.65
C SER A 257 5.06 10.74 24.92
N SER A 258 5.53 11.99 24.99
CA SER A 258 6.81 12.43 24.42
C SER A 258 8.01 11.72 25.05
N LEU A 259 8.00 11.50 26.37
CA LEU A 259 9.06 10.78 27.07
C LEU A 259 9.07 9.30 26.72
N LEU A 260 7.90 8.70 26.46
CA LEU A 260 7.81 7.32 25.97
C LEU A 260 8.37 7.21 24.55
N ILE A 261 8.09 8.16 23.67
CA ILE A 261 8.66 8.20 22.31
C ILE A 261 10.19 8.24 22.41
N VAL A 262 10.76 9.22 23.13
CA VAL A 262 12.21 9.34 23.33
C VAL A 262 12.81 8.08 23.94
N HIS A 263 12.13 7.44 24.89
CA HIS A 263 12.59 6.19 25.48
C HIS A 263 12.72 5.07 24.46
N PHE A 264 11.75 4.95 23.55
CA PHE A 264 11.71 3.89 22.55
C PHE A 264 12.49 4.21 21.29
N THR A 265 12.76 5.48 20.99
CA THR A 265 13.56 5.87 19.82
C THR A 265 15.05 5.94 20.13
N ARG A 266 15.43 6.12 21.41
CA ARG A 266 16.83 6.10 21.86
C ARG A 266 17.64 4.98 21.19
N GLN A 267 18.78 5.35 20.63
CA GLN A 267 19.71 4.44 19.96
C GLN A 267 19.90 3.12 20.72
N GLY A 268 19.71 2.01 20.01
CA GLY A 268 19.81 0.66 20.56
C GLY A 268 18.50 0.10 21.15
N SER A 269 17.39 0.85 21.11
CA SER A 269 16.08 0.33 21.52
C SER A 269 15.60 -0.79 20.59
N LEU A 270 15.48 -2.01 21.13
CA LEU A 270 14.93 -3.16 20.40
C LEU A 270 13.49 -2.93 19.94
N VAL A 271 12.69 -2.22 20.74
CA VAL A 271 11.28 -1.95 20.43
C VAL A 271 11.17 -0.92 19.32
N GLY A 272 11.95 0.17 19.36
CA GLY A 272 11.98 1.18 18.30
C GLY A 272 12.47 0.62 16.97
N GLY A 273 13.61 -0.09 16.99
CA GLY A 273 14.14 -0.78 15.82
C GLY A 273 13.17 -1.84 15.27
N GLY A 274 12.52 -2.60 16.16
CA GLY A 274 11.48 -3.55 15.79
C GLY A 274 10.29 -2.86 15.11
N LEU A 275 9.81 -1.74 15.63
CA LEU A 275 8.73 -0.97 15.01
C LEU A 275 9.10 -0.41 13.64
N ALA A 276 10.30 0.14 13.48
CA ALA A 276 10.79 0.64 12.20
C ALA A 276 10.89 -0.49 11.16
N LEU A 277 11.58 -1.59 11.51
CA LEU A 277 11.77 -2.74 10.60
C LEU A 277 10.44 -3.45 10.29
N GLY A 278 9.58 -3.61 11.29
CA GLY A 278 8.25 -4.19 11.12
C GLY A 278 7.37 -3.34 10.20
N MET A 279 7.42 -2.02 10.34
CA MET A 279 6.69 -1.10 9.44
C MET A 279 7.25 -1.15 8.02
N MET A 280 8.57 -1.19 7.86
CA MET A 280 9.19 -1.35 6.55
C MET A 280 8.79 -2.64 5.87
N ALA A 281 8.85 -3.76 6.60
CA ALA A 281 8.43 -5.07 6.10
C ALA A 281 6.94 -5.08 5.72
N LEU A 282 6.08 -4.45 6.53
CA LEU A 282 4.65 -4.32 6.24
C LEU A 282 4.38 -3.49 4.98
N ILE A 283 5.01 -2.31 4.85
CA ILE A 283 4.88 -1.44 3.66
C ILE A 283 5.29 -2.19 2.40
N CYS A 284 6.48 -2.81 2.42
CA CYS A 284 6.96 -3.60 1.29
C CYS A 284 6.01 -4.78 1.00
N GLY A 285 5.69 -5.59 2.02
CA GLY A 285 4.83 -6.77 1.87
C GLY A 285 3.46 -6.45 1.28
N VAL A 286 2.76 -5.43 1.82
CA VAL A 286 1.46 -5.01 1.28
C VAL A 286 1.59 -4.47 -0.14
N THR A 287 2.62 -3.67 -0.43
CA THR A 287 2.83 -3.11 -1.77
C THR A 287 3.07 -4.19 -2.80
N PHE A 288 3.98 -5.13 -2.53
CA PHE A 288 4.22 -6.25 -3.45
C PHE A 288 2.98 -7.14 -3.62
N LEU A 289 2.28 -7.48 -2.53
CA LEU A 289 1.04 -8.27 -2.61
C LEU A 289 -0.02 -7.60 -3.49
N VAL A 290 -0.21 -6.28 -3.34
CA VAL A 290 -1.16 -5.52 -4.15
C VAL A 290 -0.74 -5.52 -5.63
N MET A 291 0.52 -5.19 -5.93
CA MET A 291 0.98 -5.12 -7.33
C MET A 291 0.96 -6.50 -8.01
N GLU A 292 1.29 -7.56 -7.29
CA GLU A 292 1.18 -8.93 -7.78
C GLU A 292 -0.27 -9.35 -8.04
N GLU A 293 -1.21 -8.98 -7.18
CA GLU A 293 -2.63 -9.30 -7.40
C GLU A 293 -3.21 -8.49 -8.58
N VAL A 294 -2.76 -7.25 -8.75
CA VAL A 294 -3.09 -6.44 -9.94
C VAL A 294 -2.56 -7.08 -11.22
N ASP A 295 -1.30 -7.51 -11.23
CA ASP A 295 -0.72 -8.26 -12.36
C ASP A 295 -1.49 -9.57 -12.62
N ARG A 296 -1.82 -10.33 -11.57
CA ARG A 296 -2.61 -11.57 -11.67
C ARG A 296 -3.99 -11.36 -12.27
N LEU A 297 -4.64 -10.24 -11.98
CA LEU A 297 -5.97 -9.94 -12.51
C LEU A 297 -5.93 -9.38 -13.92
N ALA A 298 -4.89 -8.63 -14.26
CA ALA A 298 -4.68 -8.17 -15.62
C ALA A 298 -4.28 -9.33 -16.56
N SER A 299 -3.66 -10.39 -16.04
CA SER A 299 -3.18 -11.54 -16.82
C SER A 299 -4.19 -12.69 -16.99
N ARG A 300 -5.39 -12.58 -16.40
CA ARG A 300 -6.32 -13.69 -16.17
C ARG A 300 -7.55 -13.69 -17.01
#